data_AF-A0A2B4RY43-F1
#
_entry.id   AF-A0A2B4RY43-F1
#
_cell.length_a   1.000
_cell.length_b   1.000
_cell.length_c   1.000
_cell.angle_alpha   90.00
_cell.angle_beta   90.00
_cell.angle_gamma   90.00
#
_symmetry.space_group_name_H-M   'P 1'
#
loop_
_entity.id
_entity.type
_entity.pdbx_description
1 polymer ?
#
loop_
_entity_poly.entity_id
_entity_poly.type
_entity_poly.pdbx_seq_one_letter_code
_entity_poly.pdbx_strand_id
1 'polypeptide(L)'
;MSRKKRVCVIGAGPSGTSVLYHFNKLKEHGKEIPDTVCFDKQSDWGGLWKYSWETVVPGRVMHAHDFRNAYQFQGQTLLIVGSSSSAEDIAIQNLKCGAKKIICWYRTKPMGLKWPPEIAERPLLGKIEGKSVHFRDGTTADVDAIMLCTGYLFHFPFLEERLRLRANNILYPAGMYKKVLWTETRNNKFFYLGMQNQYCTLTIFDAQANWAVNCITGELRLPDKEAMRMHKDKWIAK
;
A
#
# COMPACT_ATOMS: atom_id res chain seq x y z
N MET A 1 -11.99 -40.29 -8.42
CA MET A 1 -12.41 -39.08 -7.67
C MET A 1 -11.63 -37.89 -8.20
N SER A 2 -12.30 -36.78 -8.52
CA SER A 2 -11.61 -35.54 -8.91
C SER A 2 -10.75 -35.04 -7.74
N ARG A 3 -9.50 -34.68 -7.99
CA ARG A 3 -8.61 -34.16 -6.94
C ARG A 3 -9.13 -32.81 -6.45
N LYS A 4 -9.37 -32.69 -5.14
CA LYS A 4 -9.81 -31.43 -4.51
C LYS A 4 -8.87 -30.28 -4.89
N LYS A 5 -9.44 -29.14 -5.31
CA LYS A 5 -8.67 -27.94 -5.66
C LYS A 5 -7.90 -27.48 -4.41
N ARG A 6 -6.65 -27.04 -4.60
CA ARG A 6 -5.81 -26.46 -3.54
C ARG A 6 -5.59 -24.98 -3.81
N VAL A 7 -5.73 -24.16 -2.78
CA VAL A 7 -5.57 -22.71 -2.84
C VAL A 7 -4.58 -22.27 -1.77
N CYS A 8 -3.64 -21.41 -2.17
CA CYS A 8 -2.70 -20.75 -1.27
C CYS A 8 -3.03 -19.26 -1.25
N VAL A 9 -3.30 -18.71 -0.06
CA VAL A 9 -3.47 -17.28 0.20
C VAL A 9 -2.19 -16.77 0.87
N ILE A 10 -1.52 -15.80 0.24
CA ILE A 10 -0.31 -15.19 0.81
C ILE A 10 -0.67 -13.79 1.30
N GLY A 11 -0.58 -13.59 2.62
CA GLY A 11 -1.01 -12.40 3.34
C GLY A 11 -2.35 -12.60 4.06
N ALA A 12 -2.34 -12.46 5.38
CA ALA A 12 -3.46 -12.46 6.31
C ALA A 12 -3.91 -11.03 6.68
N GLY A 13 -3.63 -10.06 5.82
CA GLY A 13 -4.20 -8.72 5.88
C GLY A 13 -5.63 -8.66 5.31
N PRO A 14 -6.26 -7.46 5.26
CA PRO A 14 -7.67 -7.29 4.93
C PRO A 14 -8.13 -8.01 3.65
N SER A 15 -7.34 -7.96 2.57
CA SER A 15 -7.69 -8.62 1.31
C SER A 15 -7.63 -10.15 1.41
N GLY A 16 -6.64 -10.70 2.11
CA GLY A 16 -6.50 -12.15 2.28
C GLY A 16 -7.56 -12.72 3.22
N THR A 17 -7.87 -12.01 4.32
CA THR A 17 -8.96 -12.40 5.22
C THR A 17 -10.32 -12.35 4.54
N SER A 18 -10.58 -11.39 3.63
CA SER A 18 -11.80 -11.38 2.82
C SER A 18 -11.91 -12.63 1.93
N VAL A 19 -10.80 -13.12 1.35
CA VAL A 19 -10.82 -14.37 0.56
C VAL A 19 -11.22 -15.56 1.44
N LEU A 20 -10.63 -15.67 2.63
CA LEU A 20 -10.96 -16.73 3.59
C LEU A 20 -12.42 -16.65 4.06
N TYR A 21 -12.90 -15.44 4.33
CA TYR A 21 -14.29 -15.18 4.69
C TYR A 21 -15.26 -15.67 3.60
N HIS A 22 -15.00 -15.36 2.33
CA HIS A 22 -15.85 -15.82 1.24
C HIS A 22 -15.82 -17.35 1.06
N PHE A 23 -14.67 -18.00 1.21
CA PHE A 23 -14.64 -19.47 1.26
C PHE A 23 -15.44 -20.02 2.43
N ASN A 24 -15.29 -19.47 3.64
CA ASN A 24 -16.06 -19.91 4.80
C ASN A 24 -17.57 -19.74 4.59
N LYS A 25 -17.99 -18.60 4.02
CA LYS A 25 -19.39 -18.37 3.66
C LYS A 25 -19.92 -19.44 2.70
N LEU A 26 -19.16 -19.82 1.67
CA LEU A 26 -19.57 -20.90 0.77
C LEU A 26 -19.72 -22.24 1.48
N LYS A 27 -18.80 -22.55 2.41
CA LYS A 27 -18.86 -23.77 3.24
C LYS A 27 -20.10 -23.79 4.13
N GLU A 28 -20.43 -22.67 4.78
CA GLU A 28 -21.64 -22.53 5.60
C GLU A 28 -22.93 -22.73 4.79
N HIS A 29 -22.91 -22.38 3.51
CA HIS A 29 -24.01 -22.63 2.56
C HIS A 29 -23.96 -24.04 1.93
N GLY A 30 -23.19 -24.96 2.49
CA GLY A 30 -23.10 -26.35 2.05
C GLY A 30 -22.34 -26.57 0.74
N LYS A 31 -21.63 -25.56 0.21
CA LYS A 31 -20.79 -25.74 -0.98
C LYS A 31 -19.44 -26.37 -0.61
N GLU A 32 -18.93 -27.23 -1.50
CA GLU A 32 -17.57 -27.73 -1.37
C GLU A 32 -16.56 -26.61 -1.65
N ILE A 33 -15.61 -26.42 -0.74
CA ILE A 33 -14.54 -25.42 -0.85
C ILE A 33 -13.19 -26.08 -1.14
N PRO A 34 -12.26 -25.39 -1.82
CA PRO A 34 -10.90 -25.88 -1.97
C PRO A 34 -10.21 -26.11 -0.62
N ASP A 35 -9.24 -27.02 -0.63
CA ASP A 35 -8.25 -27.12 0.45
C ASP A 35 -7.40 -25.83 0.46
N THR A 36 -7.56 -25.01 1.49
CA THR A 36 -7.06 -23.63 1.52
C THR A 36 -6.06 -23.46 2.66
N VAL A 37 -4.86 -22.97 2.33
CA VAL A 37 -3.82 -22.63 3.31
C VAL A 37 -3.52 -21.14 3.18
N CYS A 38 -3.45 -20.44 4.32
CA CYS A 38 -3.05 -19.04 4.39
C CYS A 38 -1.67 -18.91 5.05
N PHE A 39 -0.75 -18.21 4.39
CA PHE A 39 0.56 -17.87 4.91
C PHE A 39 0.64 -16.37 5.17
N ASP A 40 1.19 -15.98 6.31
CA ASP A 40 1.58 -14.59 6.58
C ASP A 40 3.00 -14.56 7.14
N LYS A 41 3.65 -13.39 7.03
CA LYS A 41 4.96 -13.15 7.63
C LYS A 41 4.86 -13.11 9.17
N GLN A 42 3.76 -12.60 9.69
CA GLN A 42 3.48 -12.52 11.13
C GLN A 42 2.74 -13.76 11.62
N SER A 43 2.80 -14.02 12.92
CA SER A 43 2.11 -15.14 13.58
C SER A 43 0.61 -14.92 13.79
N ASP A 44 0.06 -13.80 13.33
CA ASP A 44 -1.31 -13.36 13.63
C ASP A 44 -1.90 -12.54 12.47
N TRP A 45 -3.20 -12.31 12.53
CA TRP A 45 -3.98 -11.65 11.49
C TRP A 45 -3.80 -10.12 11.47
N GLY A 46 -4.12 -9.50 10.33
CA GLY A 46 -4.09 -8.03 10.15
C GLY A 46 -2.99 -7.54 9.22
N GLY A 47 -1.96 -8.36 8.96
CA GLY A 47 -0.87 -8.03 8.05
C GLY A 47 -0.23 -6.68 8.40
N LEU A 48 -0.08 -5.79 7.41
CA LEU A 48 0.50 -4.45 7.61
C LEU A 48 -0.29 -3.54 8.57
N TRP A 49 -1.55 -3.87 8.88
CA TRP A 49 -2.38 -3.11 9.81
C TRP A 49 -2.15 -3.53 11.27
N LYS A 50 -1.43 -4.63 11.50
CA LYS A 50 -1.11 -5.08 12.85
C LYS A 50 -0.04 -4.15 13.43
N TYR A 51 -0.46 -3.30 14.36
CA TYR A 51 0.46 -2.44 15.10
C TYR A 51 1.37 -3.30 15.98
N SER A 52 2.68 -3.12 15.85
CA SER A 52 3.68 -3.72 16.75
C SER A 52 4.62 -2.62 17.25
N TRP A 53 4.86 -2.59 18.56
CA TRP A 53 5.74 -1.63 19.23
C TRP A 53 7.22 -1.99 19.09
N GLU A 54 7.53 -3.13 18.49
CA GLU A 54 8.86 -3.77 18.50
C GLU A 54 9.89 -3.13 17.54
N THR A 55 9.52 -2.08 16.80
CA THR A 55 10.38 -1.46 15.78
C THR A 55 10.46 0.06 15.91
N VAL A 56 10.73 0.59 17.10
CA VAL A 56 11.16 1.99 17.21
C VAL A 56 12.63 2.06 16.80
N VAL A 57 12.90 2.57 15.60
CA VAL A 57 14.26 2.84 15.14
C VAL A 57 14.55 4.32 15.42
N PRO A 58 15.32 4.66 16.47
CA PRO A 58 15.70 6.04 16.72
C PRO A 58 16.62 6.52 15.60
N GLY A 59 16.34 7.69 15.04
CA GLY A 59 17.12 8.19 13.93
C GLY A 59 16.78 9.62 13.58
N ARG A 60 17.81 10.34 13.13
CA ARG A 60 17.66 11.69 12.59
C ARG A 60 16.97 11.69 11.22
N VAL A 61 17.03 10.57 10.52
CA VAL A 61 16.37 10.35 9.22
C VAL A 61 15.66 9.01 9.29
N MET A 62 14.37 8.97 8.97
CA MET A 62 13.60 7.72 8.92
C MET A 62 12.54 7.76 7.82
N HIS A 63 12.15 6.60 7.31
CA HIS A 63 11.02 6.51 6.37
C HIS A 63 9.70 6.41 7.13
N ALA A 64 8.60 6.85 6.51
CA ALA A 64 7.25 6.75 7.06
C ALA A 64 6.88 5.30 7.48
N HIS A 65 7.53 4.31 6.87
CA HIS A 65 7.40 2.90 7.24
C HIS A 65 7.84 2.59 8.66
N ASP A 66 8.83 3.30 9.17
CA ASP A 66 9.46 3.07 10.48
C ASP A 66 8.88 3.99 11.57
N PHE A 67 8.04 4.95 11.18
CA PHE A 67 7.38 5.86 12.11
C PHE A 67 6.30 5.14 12.94
N ARG A 68 6.38 5.27 14.26
CA ARG A 68 5.46 4.61 15.21
C ARG A 68 4.86 5.54 16.24
N ASN A 69 5.65 6.50 16.73
CA ASN A 69 5.28 7.35 17.86
C ASN A 69 5.69 8.80 17.58
N ALA A 70 4.73 9.72 17.57
CA ALA A 70 4.96 11.14 17.37
C ALA A 70 5.61 11.83 18.58
N TYR A 71 5.42 11.32 19.80
CA TYR A 71 5.99 11.91 21.02
C TYR A 71 7.52 11.93 21.03
N GLN A 72 8.19 11.07 20.24
CA GLN A 72 9.64 11.08 20.11
C GLN A 72 10.18 12.39 19.49
N PHE A 73 9.31 13.20 18.88
CA PHE A 73 9.65 14.47 18.22
C PHE A 73 9.09 15.70 18.93
N GLN A 74 8.66 15.55 20.19
CA GLN A 74 8.19 16.68 20.99
C GLN A 74 9.29 17.75 21.14
N GLY A 75 8.93 19.02 20.91
CA GLY A 75 9.84 20.16 20.94
C GLY A 75 10.81 20.27 19.75
N GLN A 76 10.77 19.34 18.79
CA GLN A 76 11.71 19.29 17.67
C GLN A 76 11.16 19.95 16.40
N THR A 77 12.07 20.38 15.52
CA THR A 77 11.72 20.83 14.17
C THR A 77 11.90 19.70 13.15
N LEU A 78 10.86 19.40 12.39
CA LEU A 78 10.82 18.27 11.46
C LEU A 78 10.81 18.73 10.00
N LEU A 79 11.61 18.05 9.16
CA LEU A 79 11.45 18.06 7.71
C LEU A 79 10.65 16.84 7.28
N ILE A 80 9.47 17.02 6.70
CA ILE A 80 8.69 15.95 6.08
C ILE A 80 8.91 15.98 4.57
N VAL A 81 9.54 14.95 4.01
CA VAL A 81 9.87 14.85 2.58
C VAL A 81 8.78 14.07 1.87
N GLY A 82 7.87 14.78 1.19
CA GLY A 82 6.76 14.18 0.46
C GLY A 82 5.52 15.07 0.47
N SER A 83 4.61 14.84 -0.47
CA SER A 83 3.42 15.68 -0.68
C SER A 83 2.16 14.85 -0.95
N SER A 84 1.98 13.80 -0.17
CA SER A 84 0.85 12.87 -0.29
C SER A 84 0.40 12.41 1.11
N SER A 85 -0.50 11.43 1.20
CA SER A 85 -1.23 11.07 2.41
C SER A 85 -0.34 10.85 3.65
N SER A 86 0.80 10.15 3.52
CA SER A 86 1.72 9.96 4.66
C SER A 86 2.37 11.26 5.11
N ALA A 87 2.67 12.20 4.21
CA ALA A 87 3.25 13.47 4.58
C ALA A 87 2.25 14.33 5.36
N GLU A 88 1.01 14.38 4.89
CA GLU A 88 -0.09 15.10 5.54
C GLU A 88 -0.35 14.56 6.95
N ASP A 89 -0.60 13.26 7.07
CA ASP A 89 -1.01 12.66 8.34
C ASP A 89 0.13 12.66 9.37
N ILE A 90 1.36 12.30 8.96
CA ILE A 90 2.51 12.33 9.87
C ILE A 90 2.84 13.75 10.31
N ALA A 91 2.68 14.77 9.44
CA ALA A 91 2.85 16.16 9.84
C ALA A 91 1.83 16.54 10.94
N ILE A 92 0.54 16.29 10.72
CA ILE A 92 -0.51 16.63 11.68
C ILE A 92 -0.31 15.88 13.00
N GLN A 93 0.03 14.59 12.96
CA GLN A 93 0.28 13.79 14.16
C GLN A 93 1.44 14.35 14.98
N ASN A 94 2.55 14.71 14.34
CA ASN A 94 3.70 15.27 15.04
C ASN A 94 3.40 16.65 15.64
N LEU A 95 2.68 17.52 14.92
CA LEU A 95 2.25 18.80 15.47
C LEU A 95 1.36 18.60 16.70
N LYS A 96 0.36 17.71 16.59
CA LYS A 96 -0.56 17.38 17.69
C LYS A 96 0.17 16.84 18.93
N CYS A 97 1.26 16.10 18.73
CA CYS A 97 2.08 15.55 19.81
C CYS A 97 3.20 16.49 20.27
N GLY A 98 3.18 17.76 19.87
CA GLY A 98 4.03 18.81 20.42
C GLY A 98 5.35 19.03 19.68
N ALA A 99 5.47 18.62 18.41
CA ALA A 99 6.57 19.10 17.57
C ALA A 99 6.57 20.63 17.49
N LYS A 100 7.76 21.25 17.52
CA LYS A 100 7.91 22.71 17.56
C LYS A 100 7.53 23.36 16.24
N LYS A 101 7.95 22.76 15.13
CA LYS A 101 7.72 23.27 13.77
C LYS A 101 7.83 22.13 12.76
N ILE A 102 7.07 22.21 11.69
CA ILE A 102 7.09 21.23 10.61
C ILE A 102 7.29 21.94 9.29
N ILE A 103 8.18 21.38 8.47
CA ILE A 103 8.44 21.85 7.12
C ILE A 103 8.11 20.70 6.18
N CYS A 104 7.02 20.84 5.43
CA CYS A 104 6.58 19.89 4.43
C CYS A 104 7.25 20.23 3.09
N TRP A 105 8.11 19.35 2.63
CA TRP A 105 8.79 19.48 1.36
C TRP A 105 8.05 18.76 0.23
N TYR A 106 7.92 19.42 -0.93
CA TYR A 106 7.34 18.81 -2.13
C TYR A 106 8.24 18.92 -3.37
N ARG A 107 8.20 17.88 -4.22
CA ARG A 107 8.93 17.87 -5.49
C ARG A 107 8.19 18.56 -6.63
N THR A 108 6.91 18.23 -6.79
CA THR A 108 6.14 18.57 -8.00
C THR A 108 5.10 19.66 -7.74
N LYS A 109 4.23 19.43 -6.74
CA LYS A 109 3.18 20.38 -6.35
C LYS A 109 3.04 20.38 -4.83
N PRO A 110 2.73 21.54 -4.22
CA PRO A 110 2.34 21.60 -2.82
C PRO A 110 1.09 20.75 -2.58
N MET A 111 0.90 20.29 -1.34
CA MET A 111 -0.36 19.73 -0.87
C MET A 111 -1.46 20.81 -0.89
N GLY A 112 -1.10 22.06 -0.59
CA GLY A 112 -1.99 23.22 -0.73
C GLY A 112 -3.11 23.25 0.31
N LEU A 113 -2.86 22.67 1.49
CA LEU A 113 -3.83 22.60 2.58
C LEU A 113 -3.78 23.88 3.43
N LYS A 114 -4.86 24.12 4.18
CA LYS A 114 -4.91 25.20 5.18
C LYS A 114 -4.22 24.75 6.47
N TRP A 115 -2.90 24.89 6.47
CA TRP A 115 -2.05 24.48 7.58
C TRP A 115 -2.15 25.40 8.81
N PRO A 116 -1.94 24.86 10.03
CA PRO A 116 -1.60 25.67 11.19
C PRO A 116 -0.30 26.47 10.94
N PRO A 117 -0.10 27.62 11.62
CA PRO A 117 1.08 28.47 11.42
C PRO A 117 2.44 27.77 11.60
N GLU A 118 2.48 26.69 12.37
CA GLU A 118 3.66 25.88 12.66
C GLU A 118 4.07 24.95 11.51
N ILE A 119 3.20 24.76 10.52
CA ILE A 119 3.49 23.92 9.34
C ILE A 119 3.64 24.80 8.11
N ALA A 120 4.79 24.71 7.45
CA ALA A 120 5.07 25.42 6.21
C ALA A 120 5.37 24.45 5.07
N GLU A 121 4.87 24.74 3.87
CA GLU A 121 5.25 24.00 2.67
C GLU A 121 6.41 24.68 1.94
N ARG A 122 7.40 23.90 1.50
CA ARG A 122 8.59 24.40 0.77
C ARG A 122 8.87 23.58 -0.48
N PRO A 123 9.25 24.22 -1.59
CA PRO A 123 9.61 23.52 -2.83
C PRO A 123 10.99 22.85 -2.72
N LEU A 124 11.31 22.02 -3.73
CA LEU A 124 12.62 21.40 -4.06
C LEU A 124 13.79 21.63 -3.07
N LEU A 125 14.26 20.52 -2.50
CA LEU A 125 15.41 20.47 -1.61
C LEU A 125 16.65 20.79 -2.43
N GLY A 126 17.43 21.77 -1.98
CA GLY A 126 18.70 22.15 -2.60
C GLY A 126 19.85 21.34 -2.01
N LYS A 127 20.15 21.57 -0.72
CA LYS A 127 21.28 20.97 -0.01
C LYS A 127 20.96 20.81 1.48
N ILE A 128 21.54 19.80 2.11
CA ILE A 128 21.54 19.64 3.56
C ILE A 128 22.98 19.73 4.06
N GLU A 129 23.24 20.62 5.01
CA GLU A 129 24.55 20.82 5.65
C GLU A 129 24.39 20.76 7.16
N GLY A 130 24.79 19.66 7.78
CA GLY A 130 24.62 19.45 9.21
C GLY A 130 23.14 19.48 9.62
N LYS A 131 22.71 20.55 10.30
CA LYS A 131 21.30 20.79 10.65
C LYS A 131 20.52 21.66 9.69
N SER A 132 21.23 22.40 8.85
CA SER A 132 20.65 23.37 7.95
C SER A 132 20.16 22.70 6.67
N VAL A 133 18.92 23.01 6.30
CA VAL A 133 18.27 22.59 5.06
C VAL A 133 18.09 23.82 4.18
N HIS A 134 18.71 23.80 3.01
CA HIS A 134 18.63 24.87 2.02
C HIS A 134 17.63 24.48 0.93
N PHE A 135 16.61 25.32 0.74
CA PHE A 135 15.56 25.14 -0.25
C PHE A 135 15.85 25.93 -1.53
N ARG A 136 15.29 25.49 -2.66
CA ARG A 136 15.50 26.19 -3.95
C ARG A 136 14.84 27.56 -4.04
N ASP A 137 13.92 27.90 -3.14
CA ASP A 137 13.36 29.25 -3.02
C ASP A 137 14.32 30.23 -2.32
N GLY A 138 15.53 29.79 -1.97
CA GLY A 138 16.55 30.57 -1.27
C GLY A 138 16.38 30.56 0.26
N THR A 139 15.29 30.00 0.78
CA THR A 139 15.08 29.90 2.22
C THR A 139 15.92 28.78 2.83
N THR A 140 16.19 28.90 4.11
CA THR A 140 16.98 27.94 4.88
C THR A 140 16.29 27.69 6.23
N ALA A 141 16.35 26.46 6.73
CA ALA A 141 15.86 26.13 8.07
C ALA A 141 16.67 25.02 8.73
N ASP A 142 16.92 25.16 10.03
CA ASP A 142 17.49 24.09 10.83
C ASP A 142 16.41 23.06 11.20
N VAL A 143 16.75 21.78 11.05
CA VAL A 143 15.85 20.66 11.37
C VAL A 143 16.53 19.65 12.27
N ASP A 144 15.77 19.15 13.24
CA ASP A 144 16.24 18.14 14.19
C ASP A 144 16.08 16.75 13.61
N ALA A 145 15.01 16.46 12.85
CA ALA A 145 14.83 15.19 12.16
C ALA A 145 14.18 15.32 10.77
N ILE A 146 14.35 14.28 9.96
CA ILE A 146 13.85 14.16 8.59
C ILE A 146 12.99 12.91 8.48
N MET A 147 11.74 13.08 8.06
CA MET A 147 10.80 12.01 7.76
C MET A 147 10.66 11.86 6.24
N LEU A 148 11.05 10.71 5.70
CA LEU A 148 10.87 10.38 4.29
C LEU A 148 9.47 9.79 4.08
N CYS A 149 8.55 10.61 3.60
CA CYS A 149 7.21 10.22 3.18
C CYS A 149 7.15 10.00 1.66
N THR A 150 8.13 9.26 1.14
CA THR A 150 8.42 9.12 -0.30
C THR A 150 7.71 7.95 -0.97
N GLY A 151 6.80 7.29 -0.26
CA GLY A 151 5.97 6.20 -0.79
C GLY A 151 6.62 4.82 -0.69
N TYR A 152 6.04 3.86 -1.40
CA TYR A 152 6.42 2.44 -1.34
C TYR A 152 6.56 1.86 -2.74
N LEU A 153 7.30 0.75 -2.83
CA LEU A 153 7.43 -0.05 -4.04
C LEU A 153 6.69 -1.38 -3.86
N PHE A 154 6.09 -1.88 -4.94
CA PHE A 154 5.67 -3.28 -4.98
C PHE A 154 6.90 -4.18 -4.93
N HIS A 155 7.01 -4.98 -3.88
CA HIS A 155 8.16 -5.86 -3.64
C HIS A 155 7.72 -7.26 -3.23
N PHE A 156 7.93 -8.23 -4.12
CA PHE A 156 7.59 -9.64 -3.91
C PHE A 156 8.82 -10.53 -4.14
N PRO A 157 9.76 -10.58 -3.17
CA PRO A 157 11.03 -11.26 -3.33
C PRO A 157 10.87 -12.79 -3.40
N PHE A 158 9.76 -13.31 -2.87
CA PHE A 158 9.42 -14.74 -2.85
C PHE A 158 8.76 -15.24 -4.14
N LEU A 159 8.44 -14.35 -5.10
CA LEU A 159 7.84 -14.74 -6.38
C LEU A 159 8.87 -14.84 -7.49
N GLU A 160 8.71 -15.82 -8.38
CA GLU A 160 9.40 -15.88 -9.67
C GLU A 160 9.06 -14.65 -10.53
N GLU A 161 9.97 -14.29 -11.44
CA GLU A 161 9.84 -13.07 -12.26
C GLU A 161 8.53 -13.00 -13.05
N ARG A 162 8.08 -14.10 -13.67
CA ARG A 162 6.81 -14.16 -14.44
C ARG A 162 5.55 -13.93 -13.60
N LEU A 163 5.64 -14.11 -12.28
CA LEU A 163 4.52 -13.91 -11.35
C LEU A 163 4.57 -12.51 -10.72
N ARG A 164 5.69 -11.81 -10.82
CA ARG A 164 5.98 -10.61 -10.06
C ARG A 164 5.37 -9.37 -10.72
N LEU A 165 4.46 -8.70 -10.00
CA LEU A 165 3.94 -7.41 -10.41
C LEU A 165 5.05 -6.35 -10.31
N ARG A 166 5.34 -5.67 -11.43
CA ARG A 166 6.19 -4.47 -11.48
C ARG A 166 5.37 -3.31 -12.02
N ALA A 167 5.00 -2.39 -11.15
CA ALA A 167 4.19 -1.24 -11.52
C ALA A 167 4.42 -0.06 -10.57
N ASN A 168 4.00 1.13 -11.00
CA ASN A 168 3.81 2.27 -10.11
C ASN A 168 2.51 2.10 -9.32
N ASN A 169 2.39 2.78 -8.18
CA ASN A 169 1.16 2.79 -7.38
C ASN A 169 0.06 3.66 -8.03
N ILE A 170 -0.67 3.06 -8.97
CA ILE A 170 -1.72 3.72 -9.77
C ILE A 170 -3.06 2.97 -9.67
N LEU A 171 -4.13 3.57 -10.18
CA LEU A 171 -5.49 2.99 -10.09
C LEU A 171 -5.66 1.67 -10.87
N TYR A 172 -4.86 1.46 -11.92
CA TYR A 172 -4.86 0.23 -12.70
C TYR A 172 -3.43 -0.20 -13.05
N PRO A 173 -2.78 -1.01 -12.19
CA PRO A 173 -1.51 -1.62 -12.57
C PRO A 173 -1.73 -2.61 -13.73
N ALA A 174 -0.83 -2.59 -14.71
CA ALA A 174 -0.94 -3.43 -15.90
C ALA A 174 -0.85 -4.94 -15.59
N GLY A 175 -1.25 -5.78 -16.55
CA GLY A 175 -1.12 -7.24 -16.46
C GLY A 175 -2.27 -7.96 -15.73
N MET A 176 -3.25 -7.23 -15.18
CA MET A 176 -4.36 -7.81 -14.42
C MET A 176 -5.72 -7.66 -15.10
N TYR A 177 -6.42 -8.76 -15.38
CA TYR A 177 -7.83 -8.72 -15.73
C TYR A 177 -8.68 -8.40 -14.50
N LYS A 178 -9.65 -7.49 -14.65
CA LYS A 178 -10.51 -6.98 -13.55
C LYS A 178 -9.74 -6.44 -12.34
N LYS A 179 -8.46 -6.04 -12.50
CA LYS A 179 -7.54 -5.66 -11.40
C LYS A 179 -7.27 -6.78 -10.38
N VAL A 180 -7.55 -8.04 -10.73
CA VAL A 180 -7.40 -9.18 -9.80
C VAL A 180 -6.63 -10.33 -10.43
N LEU A 181 -7.07 -10.84 -11.57
CA LEU A 181 -6.46 -12.01 -12.20
C LEU A 181 -5.18 -11.63 -12.94
N TRP A 182 -4.04 -12.20 -12.55
CA TRP A 182 -2.75 -12.02 -13.23
C TRP A 182 -2.71 -12.82 -14.53
N THR A 183 -2.78 -12.10 -15.64
CA THR A 183 -2.91 -12.69 -16.99
C THR A 183 -1.60 -12.97 -17.69
N GLU A 184 -0.47 -12.62 -17.06
CA GLU A 184 0.87 -12.95 -17.59
C GLU A 184 1.28 -14.41 -17.29
N THR A 185 0.36 -15.20 -16.70
CA THR A 185 0.51 -16.65 -16.54
C THR A 185 -0.25 -17.44 -17.60
N ARG A 186 0.19 -18.67 -17.88
CA ARG A 186 -0.46 -19.53 -18.90
C ARG A 186 -1.81 -20.11 -18.48
N ASN A 187 -2.11 -20.17 -17.18
CA ASN A 187 -3.20 -21.00 -16.65
C ASN A 187 -4.27 -20.24 -15.84
N ASN A 188 -4.21 -18.91 -15.76
CA ASN A 188 -5.19 -18.07 -15.04
C ASN A 188 -5.42 -18.50 -13.57
N LYS A 189 -4.37 -18.94 -12.88
CA LYS A 189 -4.44 -19.41 -11.47
C LYS A 189 -3.80 -18.48 -10.45
N PHE A 190 -3.31 -17.32 -10.88
CA PHE A 190 -2.60 -16.38 -10.01
C PHE A 190 -3.41 -15.08 -9.87
N PHE A 191 -3.66 -14.66 -8.64
CA PHE A 191 -4.50 -13.51 -8.33
C PHE A 191 -3.74 -12.54 -7.43
N TYR A 192 -3.82 -11.26 -7.74
CA TYR A 192 -3.37 -10.15 -6.91
C TYR A 192 -4.61 -9.44 -6.37
N LEU A 193 -4.64 -9.11 -5.08
CA LEU A 193 -5.74 -8.35 -4.48
C LEU A 193 -5.17 -7.10 -3.82
N GLY A 194 -5.90 -5.97 -3.89
CA GLY A 194 -5.50 -4.73 -3.24
C GLY A 194 -4.27 -4.03 -3.84
N MET A 195 -3.86 -4.38 -5.06
CA MET A 195 -2.66 -3.83 -5.71
C MET A 195 -2.87 -2.48 -6.40
N GLN A 196 -4.11 -2.03 -6.57
CA GLN A 196 -4.41 -0.68 -7.04
C GLN A 196 -4.15 0.36 -5.94
N ASN A 197 -3.83 1.59 -6.36
CA ASN A 197 -3.85 2.73 -5.46
C ASN A 197 -5.25 2.90 -4.83
N GLN A 198 -5.29 3.18 -3.53
CA GLN A 198 -6.45 2.95 -2.68
C GLN A 198 -7.11 4.27 -2.31
N TYR A 199 -8.16 4.63 -3.05
CA TYR A 199 -9.14 5.64 -2.61
C TYR A 199 -10.25 4.98 -1.78
N CYS A 200 -10.66 3.78 -2.19
CA CYS A 200 -11.49 2.89 -1.38
C CYS A 200 -10.66 1.66 -1.01
N THR A 201 -10.81 1.18 0.22
CA THR A 201 -10.01 0.09 0.80
C THR A 201 -10.87 -1.17 0.99
N LEU A 202 -11.49 -1.32 2.17
CA LEU A 202 -12.13 -2.55 2.63
C LEU A 202 -13.20 -3.07 1.67
N THR A 203 -14.05 -2.19 1.15
CA THR A 203 -15.12 -2.58 0.22
C THR A 203 -14.60 -3.07 -1.13
N ILE A 204 -13.49 -2.50 -1.63
CA ILE A 204 -12.85 -3.00 -2.84
C ILE A 204 -12.16 -4.34 -2.57
N PHE A 205 -11.49 -4.50 -1.43
CA PHE A 205 -10.86 -5.76 -1.06
C PHE A 205 -11.88 -6.91 -1.00
N ASP A 206 -13.04 -6.67 -0.40
CA ASP A 206 -14.13 -7.64 -0.34
C ASP A 206 -14.68 -7.96 -1.73
N ALA A 207 -14.95 -6.95 -2.56
CA ALA A 207 -15.40 -7.17 -3.93
C ALA A 207 -14.39 -7.96 -4.78
N GLN A 208 -13.09 -7.67 -4.64
CA GLN A 208 -12.02 -8.40 -5.32
C GLN A 208 -11.91 -9.84 -4.83
N ALA A 209 -12.03 -10.05 -3.51
CA ALA A 209 -12.00 -11.37 -2.89
C ALA A 209 -13.19 -12.23 -3.33
N ASN A 210 -14.41 -11.69 -3.28
CA ASN A 210 -15.60 -12.37 -3.77
C ASN A 210 -15.45 -12.76 -5.25
N TRP A 211 -14.96 -11.84 -6.07
CA TRP A 211 -14.74 -12.10 -7.50
C TRP A 211 -13.72 -13.22 -7.73
N ALA A 212 -12.59 -13.20 -7.01
CA ALA A 212 -11.57 -14.25 -7.09
C ALA A 212 -12.11 -15.61 -6.64
N VAL A 213 -12.84 -15.66 -5.52
CA VAL A 213 -13.44 -16.90 -4.98
C VAL A 213 -14.45 -17.50 -5.95
N ASN A 214 -15.29 -16.68 -6.60
CA ASN A 214 -16.22 -17.16 -7.63
C ASN A 214 -15.47 -17.72 -8.86
N CYS A 215 -14.34 -17.13 -9.25
CA CYS A 215 -13.49 -17.70 -10.32
C CYS A 215 -12.88 -19.04 -9.91
N ILE A 216 -12.35 -19.13 -8.69
CA ILE A 216 -11.66 -20.32 -8.19
C ILE A 216 -12.62 -21.51 -8.05
N THR A 217 -13.81 -21.26 -7.52
CA THR A 217 -14.85 -22.28 -7.31
C THR A 217 -15.51 -22.69 -8.63
N GLY A 218 -15.55 -21.80 -9.62
CA GLY A 218 -16.11 -22.06 -10.95
C GLY A 218 -17.52 -21.46 -11.14
N GLU A 219 -18.02 -20.73 -10.14
CA GLU A 219 -19.25 -19.95 -10.21
C GLU A 219 -19.16 -18.83 -11.25
N LEU A 220 -17.96 -18.26 -11.44
CA LEU A 220 -17.68 -17.28 -12.49
C LEU A 220 -16.75 -17.90 -13.54
N ARG A 221 -17.24 -17.97 -14.79
CA ARG A 221 -16.44 -18.40 -15.94
C ARG A 221 -15.61 -17.23 -16.47
N LEU A 222 -14.31 -17.45 -16.62
CA LEU A 222 -13.42 -16.48 -17.25
C LEU A 222 -13.68 -16.44 -18.77
N PRO A 223 -13.64 -15.25 -19.40
CA PRO A 223 -13.70 -15.16 -20.85
C PRO A 223 -12.36 -15.62 -21.47
N ASP A 224 -12.31 -15.67 -22.79
CA ASP A 224 -11.06 -15.99 -23.51
C ASP A 224 -9.97 -14.92 -23.30
N LYS A 225 -8.76 -15.25 -23.76
CA LYS A 225 -7.58 -14.39 -23.61
C LYS A 225 -7.74 -13.03 -24.31
N GLU A 226 -8.42 -13.01 -25.45
CA GLU A 226 -8.55 -11.81 -26.27
C GLU A 226 -9.52 -10.82 -25.62
N ALA A 227 -10.65 -11.29 -25.13
CA ALA A 227 -11.60 -10.49 -24.37
C ALA A 227 -10.97 -9.93 -23.08
N MET A 228 -10.13 -10.70 -22.38
CA MET A 228 -9.39 -10.19 -21.23
C MET A 228 -8.38 -9.12 -21.62
N ARG A 229 -7.68 -9.28 -22.75
CA ARG A 229 -6.73 -8.29 -23.30
C ARG A 229 -7.44 -6.97 -23.62
N MET A 230 -8.51 -7.02 -24.42
CA MET A 230 -9.31 -5.83 -24.76
C MET A 230 -9.85 -5.12 -23.53
N HIS A 231 -10.28 -5.86 -22.50
CA HIS A 231 -10.67 -5.27 -21.23
C HIS A 231 -9.52 -4.52 -20.57
N LYS A 232 -8.32 -5.13 -20.47
CA LYS A 232 -7.13 -4.46 -19.89
C LYS A 232 -6.81 -3.18 -20.65
N ASP A 233 -6.74 -3.24 -21.97
CA ASP A 233 -6.37 -2.10 -22.83
C ASP A 233 -7.33 -0.92 -22.64
N LYS A 234 -8.64 -1.19 -22.53
CA LYS A 234 -9.65 -0.15 -22.25
C LYS A 234 -9.44 0.57 -20.92
N TRP A 235 -8.94 -0.11 -19.90
CA TRP A 235 -8.71 0.49 -18.59
C TRP A 235 -7.36 1.19 -18.48
N ILE A 236 -6.35 0.72 -19.20
CA ILE A 236 -5.01 1.35 -19.24
C ILE A 236 -5.05 2.66 -20.02
N ALA A 237 -5.93 2.77 -21.02
CA ALA A 237 -6.11 3.99 -21.82
C ALA A 237 -6.80 5.16 -21.06
N LYS A 238 -7.21 4.96 -19.80
CA LYS A 238 -7.86 5.97 -18.96
C LYS A 238 -6.89 6.53 -17.93
#